data_AF-A0A3D6BLU9-F1
#
_entry.id   AF-A0A3D6BLU9-F1
#
_cell.length_a   1.000
_cell.length_b   1.000
_cell.length_c   1.000
_cell.angle_alpha   90.00
_cell.angle_beta   90.00
_cell.angle_gamma   90.00
#
_symmetry.space_group_name_H-M   'P 1'
#
loop_
_entity.id
_entity.type
_entity.pdbx_description
1 polymer ?
#
loop_
_entity_poly.entity_id
_entity_poly.type
_entity_poly.pdbx_seq_one_letter_code
_entity_poly.pdbx_strand_id
1 'polypeptide(L)'
;MFDTEVKSLKSFNHYLSKLVESRLWLKVIIALFLGVGFGLLLSPQNGWITKETADIAGNWLALPGVLFLKLVQMIMIPLIVASIITGIASNDKDSLKKLGGGVLLYFLGTTIVSVSLGVILSQLFRPGRFLHQQALDEHNEITAVPTESPELSFGLETIPDAISNLLPENPLASMVSGEMLSIVIFTIIIGVAALSLEDSLLRPVKLLLSAIQEVC
;
A
#
# COMPACT_ATOMS: atom_id res chain seq x y z
N MET A 1 27.40 8.08 -48.17
CA MET A 1 26.00 8.49 -47.96
C MET A 1 25.42 7.78 -46.72
N PHE A 2 26.11 7.81 -45.56
CA PHE A 2 25.64 7.14 -44.33
C PHE A 2 26.00 7.90 -43.02
N ASP A 3 26.56 9.11 -43.08
CA ASP A 3 27.11 9.79 -41.89
C ASP A 3 26.15 10.77 -41.20
N THR A 4 24.94 10.98 -41.73
CA THR A 4 23.98 11.94 -41.18
C THR A 4 22.95 11.35 -40.20
N GLU A 5 22.72 10.03 -40.18
CA GLU A 5 21.74 9.43 -39.25
C GLU A 5 22.29 9.16 -37.84
N VAL A 6 23.58 8.87 -37.69
CA VAL A 6 24.18 8.44 -36.41
C VAL A 6 24.23 9.58 -35.37
N LYS A 7 24.27 10.85 -35.80
CA LYS A 7 24.23 12.02 -34.89
C LYS A 7 22.86 12.24 -34.26
N SER A 8 21.78 11.84 -34.93
CA SER A 8 20.40 12.05 -34.47
C SER A 8 20.11 11.19 -33.23
N LEU A 9 20.46 9.90 -33.29
CA LEU A 9 20.20 8.94 -32.20
C LEU A 9 20.97 9.26 -30.92
N LYS A 10 22.22 9.74 -31.03
CA LYS A 10 23.04 10.08 -29.86
C LYS A 10 22.52 11.34 -29.13
N SER A 11 22.00 12.31 -29.86
CA SER A 11 21.37 13.50 -29.28
C SER A 11 20.04 13.17 -28.61
N PHE A 12 19.21 12.32 -29.23
CA PHE A 12 17.96 11.85 -28.68
C PHE A 12 18.17 11.06 -27.37
N ASN A 13 19.21 10.24 -27.29
CA ASN A 13 19.60 9.53 -26.07
C ASN A 13 19.96 10.48 -24.92
N HIS A 14 20.61 11.62 -25.20
CA HIS A 14 20.95 12.61 -24.18
C HIS A 14 19.71 13.35 -23.64
N TYR A 15 18.75 13.67 -24.50
CA TYR A 15 17.47 14.26 -24.07
C TYR A 15 16.59 13.24 -23.32
N LEU A 16 16.56 11.98 -23.77
CA LEU A 16 15.91 10.89 -23.04
C LEU A 16 16.54 10.69 -21.67
N SER A 17 17.86 10.59 -21.56
CA SER A 17 18.58 10.47 -20.27
C SER A 17 18.21 11.60 -19.30
N LYS A 18 18.12 12.84 -19.77
CA LYS A 18 17.78 14.00 -18.93
C LYS A 18 16.29 14.07 -18.53
N LEU A 19 15.38 13.62 -19.39
CA LEU A 19 13.96 13.44 -19.06
C LEU A 19 13.74 12.24 -18.11
N VAL A 20 14.50 11.17 -18.30
CA VAL A 20 14.46 9.92 -17.53
C VAL A 20 15.05 10.12 -16.13
N GLU A 21 16.12 10.90 -15.95
CA GLU A 21 16.64 11.24 -14.61
C GLU A 21 15.71 12.16 -13.81
N SER A 22 14.95 13.05 -14.45
CA SER A 22 14.11 14.03 -13.74
C SER A 22 12.65 13.59 -13.48
N ARG A 23 12.16 12.51 -14.10
CA ARG A 23 10.74 12.12 -14.07
C ARG A 23 10.54 10.66 -13.63
N LEU A 24 10.79 10.36 -12.34
CA LEU A 24 10.56 9.03 -11.77
C LEU A 24 9.12 8.52 -12.00
N TRP A 25 8.11 9.38 -11.89
CA TRP A 25 6.72 8.97 -12.16
C TRP A 25 6.56 8.41 -13.58
N LEU A 26 7.21 9.02 -14.57
CA LEU A 26 7.07 8.62 -15.97
C LEU A 26 7.68 7.24 -16.20
N LYS A 27 8.77 6.92 -15.50
CA LYS A 27 9.35 5.56 -15.50
C LYS A 27 8.36 4.54 -14.96
N VAL A 28 7.65 4.84 -13.87
CA VAL A 28 6.65 3.92 -13.28
C VAL A 28 5.52 3.67 -14.27
N ILE A 29 5.02 4.71 -14.93
CA ILE A 29 3.96 4.58 -15.95
C ILE A 29 4.44 3.73 -17.13
N ILE A 30 5.62 4.02 -17.68
CA ILE A 30 6.18 3.25 -18.81
C ILE A 30 6.41 1.78 -18.41
N ALA A 31 6.95 1.54 -17.22
CA ALA A 31 7.17 0.19 -16.69
C ALA A 31 5.86 -0.56 -16.46
N LEU A 32 4.79 0.11 -16.01
CA LEU A 32 3.45 -0.48 -15.89
C LEU A 32 2.93 -0.95 -17.24
N PHE A 33 2.95 -0.08 -18.27
CA PHE A 33 2.47 -0.45 -19.60
C PHE A 33 3.31 -1.55 -20.24
N LEU A 34 4.63 -1.49 -20.11
CA LEU A 34 5.52 -2.54 -20.58
C LEU A 34 5.31 -3.86 -19.83
N GLY A 35 5.13 -3.81 -18.51
CA GLY A 35 4.89 -4.99 -17.67
C GLY A 35 3.58 -5.68 -18.02
N VAL A 36 2.50 -4.91 -18.20
CA VAL A 36 1.21 -5.43 -18.69
C VAL A 36 1.36 -6.01 -20.09
N GLY A 37 2.06 -5.29 -21.00
CA GLY A 37 2.30 -5.77 -22.36
C GLY A 37 3.07 -7.10 -22.41
N PHE A 38 4.17 -7.20 -21.65
CA PHE A 38 4.93 -8.44 -21.51
C PHE A 38 4.12 -9.56 -20.86
N GLY A 39 3.37 -9.25 -19.80
CA GLY A 39 2.51 -10.24 -19.13
C GLY A 39 1.43 -10.81 -20.05
N LEU A 40 0.83 -9.98 -20.90
CA LEU A 40 -0.11 -10.42 -21.91
C LEU A 40 0.57 -11.24 -23.02
N LEU A 41 1.79 -10.88 -23.44
CA LEU A 41 2.53 -11.63 -24.45
C LEU A 41 2.97 -13.03 -23.97
N LEU A 42 3.35 -13.14 -22.70
CA LEU A 42 3.76 -14.40 -22.06
C LEU A 42 2.57 -15.23 -21.58
N SER A 43 1.34 -14.74 -21.73
CA SER A 43 0.15 -15.46 -21.32
C SER A 43 0.01 -16.78 -22.09
N PRO A 44 -0.25 -17.91 -21.40
CA PRO A 44 -0.44 -19.21 -22.07
C PRO A 44 -1.65 -19.23 -23.01
N GLN A 45 -2.55 -18.25 -22.90
CA GLN A 45 -3.72 -18.10 -23.78
C GLN A 45 -3.36 -17.78 -25.23
N ASN A 46 -2.17 -17.23 -25.48
CA ASN A 46 -1.71 -16.91 -26.83
C ASN A 46 -1.28 -18.17 -27.62
N GLY A 47 -0.98 -19.29 -26.93
CA GLY A 47 -0.59 -20.56 -27.55
C GLY A 47 0.87 -20.67 -27.99
N TRP A 48 1.72 -19.70 -27.66
CA TRP A 48 3.13 -19.66 -28.07
C TRP A 48 4.06 -20.41 -27.09
N ILE A 49 3.58 -20.66 -25.85
CA ILE A 49 4.38 -21.17 -24.72
C ILE A 49 3.54 -22.19 -23.93
N THR A 50 4.14 -23.31 -23.54
CA THR A 50 3.53 -24.33 -22.66
C THR A 50 3.30 -23.77 -21.25
N LYS A 51 2.20 -24.14 -20.59
CA LYS A 51 1.83 -23.66 -19.23
C LYS A 51 3.00 -23.68 -18.23
N GLU A 52 3.72 -24.80 -18.17
CA GLU A 52 4.86 -24.99 -17.27
C GLU A 52 6.00 -23.96 -17.47
N THR A 53 6.30 -23.59 -18.71
CA THR A 53 7.33 -22.57 -19.02
C THR A 53 6.83 -21.17 -18.71
N ALA A 54 5.54 -20.90 -18.89
CA ALA A 54 4.92 -19.62 -18.53
C ALA A 54 4.90 -19.42 -17.01
N ASP A 55 4.64 -20.47 -16.22
CA ASP A 55 4.63 -20.40 -14.76
C ASP A 55 6.02 -20.15 -14.18
N ILE A 56 7.05 -20.84 -14.70
CA ILE A 56 8.44 -20.60 -14.29
C ILE A 56 8.86 -19.18 -14.67
N ALA A 57 8.62 -18.75 -15.91
CA ALA A 57 8.96 -17.39 -16.34
C ALA A 57 8.21 -16.32 -15.54
N GLY A 58 6.92 -16.57 -15.23
CA GLY A 58 6.08 -15.71 -14.41
C GLY A 58 6.61 -15.55 -12.99
N ASN A 59 7.00 -16.65 -12.33
CA ASN A 59 7.57 -16.60 -10.98
C ASN A 59 8.87 -15.81 -10.91
N TRP A 60 9.77 -16.00 -11.89
CA TRP A 60 11.02 -15.23 -11.98
C TRP A 60 10.77 -13.76 -12.29
N LEU A 61 9.77 -13.45 -13.13
CA LEU A 61 9.38 -12.08 -13.46
C LEU A 61 8.67 -11.37 -12.29
N ALA A 62 7.93 -12.11 -11.47
CA ALA A 62 7.24 -11.61 -10.29
C ALA A 62 8.20 -11.34 -9.12
N LEU A 63 9.31 -12.07 -9.02
CA LEU A 63 10.32 -11.94 -7.96
C LEU A 63 10.70 -10.49 -7.62
N PRO A 64 11.12 -9.63 -8.58
CA PRO A 64 11.45 -8.23 -8.27
C PRO A 64 10.25 -7.44 -7.73
N GLY A 65 9.03 -7.71 -8.21
CA GLY A 65 7.80 -7.09 -7.72
C GLY A 65 7.47 -7.49 -6.28
N VAL A 66 7.57 -8.79 -5.98
CA VAL A 66 7.38 -9.32 -4.61
C VAL A 66 8.43 -8.75 -3.66
N LEU A 67 9.70 -8.71 -4.08
CA LEU A 67 10.77 -8.14 -3.27
C LEU A 67 10.53 -6.64 -3.01
N PHE A 68 10.11 -5.89 -4.03
CA PHE A 68 9.75 -4.49 -3.88
C PHE A 68 8.62 -4.30 -2.83
N LEU A 69 7.54 -5.08 -2.92
CA LEU A 69 6.44 -5.01 -1.95
C LEU A 69 6.92 -5.35 -0.53
N LYS A 70 7.76 -6.37 -0.36
CA LYS A 70 8.34 -6.72 0.95
C LYS A 70 9.21 -5.60 1.52
N LEU A 71 10.01 -4.93 0.68
CA LEU A 71 10.82 -3.78 1.10
C LEU A 71 9.93 -2.60 1.53
N VAL A 72 8.88 -2.29 0.78
CA VAL A 72 7.93 -1.23 1.15
C VAL A 72 7.23 -1.58 2.47
N GLN A 73 6.77 -2.82 2.65
CA GLN A 73 6.11 -3.26 3.89
C GLN A 73 7.06 -3.20 5.10
N MET A 74 8.33 -3.54 4.93
CA MET A 74 9.36 -3.47 5.97
C MET A 74 9.57 -2.03 6.48
N ILE A 75 9.57 -1.05 5.57
CA ILE A 75 9.73 0.37 5.89
C ILE A 75 8.45 0.96 6.48
N MET A 76 7.29 0.47 6.03
CA MET A 76 5.98 1.02 6.40
C MET A 76 5.73 1.01 7.92
N ILE A 77 6.00 -0.12 8.60
CA ILE A 77 5.65 -0.28 10.02
C ILE A 77 6.44 0.68 10.91
N PRO A 78 7.79 0.73 10.86
CA PRO A 78 8.56 1.70 11.65
C PRO A 78 8.18 3.15 11.33
N LEU A 79 7.97 3.45 10.05
CA LEU A 79 7.61 4.79 9.59
C LEU A 79 6.27 5.26 10.15
N ILE A 80 5.23 4.42 10.11
CA ILE A 80 3.90 4.74 10.66
C ILE A 80 3.99 4.99 12.16
N VAL A 81 4.66 4.11 12.90
CA VAL A 81 4.80 4.23 14.36
C VAL A 81 5.51 5.54 14.73
N ALA A 82 6.65 5.81 14.10
CA ALA A 82 7.43 7.02 14.34
C ALA A 82 6.67 8.29 13.94
N SER A 83 6.03 8.29 12.76
CA SER A 83 5.34 9.45 12.21
C SER A 83 4.11 9.84 13.02
N ILE A 84 3.26 8.87 13.41
CA ILE A 84 2.05 9.15 14.18
C ILE A 84 2.40 9.61 15.59
N ILE A 85 3.31 8.92 16.30
CA ILE A 85 3.68 9.32 17.68
C ILE A 85 4.31 10.70 17.66
N THR A 86 5.27 10.98 16.77
CA THR A 86 5.93 12.29 16.69
C THR A 86 4.95 13.38 16.26
N GLY A 87 4.05 13.08 15.31
CA GLY A 87 3.02 14.02 14.84
C GLY A 87 2.03 14.41 15.94
N ILE A 88 1.57 13.45 16.73
CA ILE A 88 0.68 13.69 17.89
C ILE A 88 1.44 14.44 18.98
N ALA A 89 2.64 13.97 19.34
CA ALA A 89 3.44 14.53 20.43
C ALA A 89 3.99 15.94 20.15
N SER A 90 3.93 16.41 18.90
CA SER A 90 4.34 17.76 18.50
C SER A 90 3.23 18.82 18.67
N ASN A 91 2.01 18.40 19.01
CA ASN A 91 0.87 19.29 19.21
C ASN A 91 0.39 19.31 20.66
N ASP A 92 -0.19 20.43 21.08
CA ASP A 92 -0.84 20.54 22.38
C ASP A 92 -2.16 19.74 22.42
N LYS A 93 -2.54 19.27 23.61
CA LYS A 93 -3.75 18.45 23.83
C LYS A 93 -5.03 19.12 23.28
N ASP A 94 -5.16 20.43 23.44
CA ASP A 94 -6.37 21.16 22.99
C ASP A 94 -6.40 21.37 21.48
N SER A 95 -5.25 21.61 20.87
CA SER A 95 -5.09 21.71 19.42
C SER A 95 -5.36 20.37 18.74
N LEU A 96 -4.86 19.27 19.32
CA LEU A 96 -5.09 17.92 18.82
C LEU A 96 -6.58 17.55 18.82
N LYS A 97 -7.33 17.88 19.88
CA LYS A 97 -8.77 17.59 19.95
C LYS A 97 -9.56 18.32 18.86
N LYS A 98 -9.26 19.61 18.64
CA LYS A 98 -9.95 20.42 17.62
C LYS A 98 -9.60 19.96 16.21
N LEU A 99 -8.31 19.77 15.93
CA LEU A 99 -7.84 19.36 14.61
C LEU A 99 -8.25 17.92 14.29
N GLY A 100 -8.02 16.99 15.22
CA GLY A 100 -8.34 15.58 15.06
C GLY A 100 -9.83 15.34 14.84
N GLY A 101 -10.71 16.00 15.60
CA GLY A 101 -12.16 15.90 15.40
C GLY A 101 -12.62 16.41 14.02
N GLY A 102 -12.09 17.55 13.57
CA GLY A 102 -12.39 18.09 12.25
C GLY A 102 -11.88 17.19 11.11
N VAL A 103 -10.66 16.67 11.24
CA VAL A 103 -10.07 15.74 10.27
C VAL A 103 -10.84 14.41 10.23
N LEU A 104 -11.25 13.87 11.38
CA LEU A 104 -12.05 12.64 11.45
C LEU A 104 -13.40 12.80 10.74
N LEU A 105 -14.12 13.89 11.01
CA LEU A 105 -15.39 14.20 10.33
C LEU A 105 -15.20 14.38 8.82
N TYR A 106 -14.12 15.06 8.41
CA TYR A 106 -13.78 15.21 7.00
C TYR A 106 -13.53 13.86 6.33
N PHE A 107 -12.71 12.98 6.94
CA PHE A 107 -12.42 11.65 6.40
C PHE A 107 -13.66 10.76 6.37
N LEU A 108 -14.49 10.75 7.41
CA LEU A 108 -15.74 9.98 7.41
C LEU A 108 -16.69 10.47 6.31
N GLY A 109 -16.89 11.78 6.21
CA GLY A 109 -17.77 12.38 5.20
C GLY A 109 -17.32 12.06 3.78
N THR A 110 -16.05 12.29 3.46
CA THR A 110 -15.51 12.01 2.12
C THR A 110 -15.48 10.52 1.81
N THR A 111 -15.19 9.65 2.79
CA THR A 111 -15.18 8.19 2.60
C THR A 111 -16.59 7.67 2.32
N ILE A 112 -17.60 8.12 3.07
CA ILE A 112 -19.00 7.74 2.83
C ILE A 112 -19.42 8.13 1.40
N VAL A 113 -19.10 9.35 0.97
CA VAL A 113 -19.41 9.82 -0.40
C VAL A 113 -18.66 8.99 -1.44
N SER A 114 -17.36 8.74 -1.24
CA SER A 114 -16.50 7.96 -2.15
C SER A 114 -16.98 6.52 -2.28
N VAL A 115 -17.25 5.83 -1.17
CA VAL A 115 -17.75 4.45 -1.15
C VAL A 115 -19.13 4.37 -1.80
N SER A 116 -20.03 5.30 -1.49
CA SER A 116 -21.37 5.34 -2.12
C SER A 116 -21.25 5.47 -3.63
N LEU A 117 -20.40 6.38 -4.11
CA LEU A 117 -20.13 6.55 -5.54
C LEU A 117 -19.53 5.28 -6.16
N GLY A 118 -18.56 4.65 -5.49
CA GLY A 118 -17.92 3.41 -5.92
C GLY A 118 -18.90 2.23 -6.02
N VAL A 119 -19.82 2.09 -5.06
CA VAL A 119 -20.88 1.06 -5.09
C VAL A 119 -21.85 1.33 -6.25
N ILE A 120 -22.31 2.57 -6.43
CA ILE A 120 -23.21 2.93 -7.54
C ILE A 120 -22.56 2.63 -8.90
N LEU A 121 -21.31 3.08 -9.10
CA LEU A 121 -20.58 2.86 -10.35
C LEU A 121 -20.28 1.38 -10.57
N SER A 122 -19.86 0.64 -9.54
CA SER A 122 -19.57 -0.79 -9.67
C SER A 122 -20.83 -1.60 -10.02
N GLN A 123 -21.99 -1.25 -9.46
CA GLN A 123 -23.26 -1.89 -9.76
C GLN A 123 -23.79 -1.53 -11.16
N LEU A 124 -23.50 -0.32 -11.67
CA LEU A 124 -23.88 0.12 -13.01
C LEU A 124 -23.01 -0.51 -14.09
N PHE A 125 -21.68 -0.43 -13.93
CA PHE A 125 -20.73 -0.92 -14.93
C PHE A 125 -20.46 -2.43 -14.82
N ARG A 126 -20.74 -3.07 -13.66
CA ARG A 126 -20.53 -4.51 -13.42
C ARG A 126 -19.25 -5.04 -14.09
N PRO A 127 -18.06 -4.51 -13.73
CA PRO A 127 -16.82 -4.81 -14.45
C PRO A 127 -16.43 -6.29 -14.36
N GLY A 128 -16.85 -6.99 -13.30
CA GLY A 128 -16.53 -8.40 -13.06
C GLY A 128 -17.21 -9.41 -14.00
N ARG A 129 -18.17 -8.98 -14.83
CA ARG A 129 -18.87 -9.90 -15.75
C ARG A 129 -17.95 -10.55 -16.81
N PHE A 130 -16.78 -9.96 -17.05
CA PHE A 130 -15.82 -10.41 -18.06
C PHE A 130 -14.63 -11.18 -17.47
N LEU A 131 -14.56 -11.30 -16.14
CA LEU A 131 -13.60 -12.18 -15.48
C LEU A 131 -14.18 -13.60 -15.53
N HIS A 132 -13.70 -14.40 -16.47
CA HIS A 132 -14.16 -15.77 -16.71
C HIS A 132 -13.91 -16.66 -15.47
N GLN A 133 -14.80 -17.64 -15.24
CA GLN A 133 -14.79 -18.56 -14.08
C GLN A 133 -13.47 -19.33 -13.88
N GLN A 134 -12.59 -19.40 -14.89
CA GLN A 134 -11.27 -20.02 -14.79
C GLN A 134 -10.31 -19.29 -13.84
N ALA A 135 -10.51 -17.98 -13.60
CA ALA A 135 -9.69 -17.24 -12.62
C ALA A 135 -10.02 -17.60 -11.16
N LEU A 136 -11.15 -18.25 -10.88
CA LEU A 136 -11.55 -18.64 -9.54
C LEU A 136 -10.90 -19.96 -9.10
N ASP A 137 -10.62 -20.87 -10.04
CA ASP A 137 -10.01 -22.16 -9.74
C ASP A 137 -8.47 -22.07 -9.57
N GLU A 138 -7.78 -21.23 -10.34
CA GLU A 138 -6.31 -21.07 -10.27
C GLU A 138 -5.84 -20.12 -9.14
N HIS A 139 -6.71 -19.24 -8.62
CA HIS A 139 -6.32 -18.31 -7.54
C HIS A 139 -6.11 -19.00 -6.18
N ASN A 140 -6.66 -20.20 -6.00
CA ASN A 140 -6.46 -21.00 -4.79
C ASN A 140 -5.05 -21.62 -4.69
N GLU A 141 -4.31 -21.75 -5.79
CA GLU A 141 -3.00 -22.42 -5.77
C GLU A 141 -1.81 -21.45 -5.67
N ILE A 142 -1.95 -20.20 -6.14
CA ILE A 142 -0.81 -19.25 -6.22
C ILE A 142 -0.75 -18.31 -5.00
N THR A 143 -1.83 -18.18 -4.22
CA THR A 143 -1.84 -17.36 -2.99
C THR A 143 -2.23 -18.20 -1.79
N ALA A 144 -1.34 -19.10 -1.35
CA ALA A 144 -1.39 -19.71 -0.02
C ALA A 144 -1.00 -18.70 1.09
N VAL A 145 -1.48 -17.46 0.98
CA VAL A 145 -1.73 -16.63 2.16
C VAL A 145 -3.14 -17.02 2.54
N PRO A 146 -3.38 -17.60 3.73
CA PRO A 146 -4.73 -17.82 4.20
C PRO A 146 -5.37 -16.44 4.34
N THR A 147 -6.02 -16.01 3.26
CA THR A 147 -7.04 -14.97 3.35
C THR A 147 -8.19 -15.73 3.96
N GLU A 148 -8.18 -15.82 5.29
CA GLU A 148 -9.43 -15.82 6.03
C GLU A 148 -10.14 -14.55 5.55
N SER A 149 -10.88 -14.64 4.45
CA SER A 149 -11.89 -13.69 4.12
C SER A 149 -12.86 -13.85 5.27
N PRO A 150 -12.89 -12.93 6.25
CA PRO A 150 -13.97 -12.97 7.20
C PRO A 150 -15.16 -12.72 6.29
N GLU A 151 -16.12 -13.64 6.25
CA GLU A 151 -17.43 -13.30 5.75
C GLU A 151 -17.88 -12.14 6.66
N LEU A 152 -17.61 -10.90 6.22
CA LEU A 152 -18.04 -9.70 6.91
C LEU A 152 -19.53 -9.58 6.67
N SER A 153 -20.27 -10.50 7.27
CA SER A 153 -21.68 -10.36 7.53
C SER A 153 -21.76 -9.23 8.56
N PHE A 154 -21.85 -8.00 8.05
CA PHE A 154 -22.15 -6.81 8.84
C PHE A 154 -23.61 -6.91 9.31
N GLY A 155 -23.89 -7.85 10.21
CA GLY A 155 -25.05 -7.83 11.07
C GLY A 155 -24.79 -6.84 12.21
N LEU A 156 -25.85 -6.27 12.79
CA LEU A 156 -25.71 -5.43 13.99
C LEU A 156 -25.06 -6.19 15.16
N GLU A 157 -25.09 -7.53 15.12
CA GLU A 157 -24.48 -8.44 16.09
C GLU A 157 -22.95 -8.52 15.98
N THR A 158 -22.35 -8.23 14.82
CA THR A 158 -20.89 -8.29 14.62
C THR A 158 -20.18 -6.96 14.86
N ILE A 159 -20.92 -5.88 15.12
CA ILE A 159 -20.36 -4.57 15.45
C ILE A 159 -19.53 -4.60 16.74
N PRO A 160 -20.00 -5.22 17.86
CA PRO A 160 -19.19 -5.35 19.07
C PRO A 160 -17.89 -6.12 18.84
N ASP A 161 -17.93 -7.20 18.08
CA ASP A 161 -16.75 -8.00 17.75
C ASP A 161 -15.79 -7.23 16.84
N ALA A 162 -16.32 -6.53 15.83
CA ALA A 162 -15.53 -5.68 14.96
C ALA A 162 -14.81 -4.57 15.74
N ILE A 163 -15.49 -3.91 16.68
CA ILE A 163 -14.90 -2.88 17.55
C ILE A 163 -13.85 -3.50 18.48
N SER A 164 -14.13 -4.66 19.07
CA SER A 164 -13.20 -5.34 19.97
C SER A 164 -11.93 -5.77 19.24
N ASN A 165 -12.05 -6.22 17.99
CA ASN A 165 -10.93 -6.59 17.12
C ASN A 165 -10.09 -5.37 16.66
N LEU A 166 -10.57 -4.13 16.82
CA LEU A 166 -9.75 -2.93 16.55
C LEU A 166 -8.68 -2.72 17.63
N LEU A 167 -8.91 -3.22 18.84
CA LEU A 167 -7.98 -3.13 19.95
C LEU A 167 -7.20 -4.44 20.03
N PRO A 168 -5.93 -4.46 19.58
CA PRO A 168 -5.15 -5.69 19.63
C PRO A 168 -4.91 -6.11 21.08
N GLU A 169 -5.14 -7.38 21.38
CA GLU A 169 -4.75 -7.97 22.67
C GLU A 169 -3.24 -7.89 22.89
N ASN A 170 -2.46 -8.03 21.80
CA ASN A 170 -1.00 -7.91 21.80
C ASN A 170 -0.50 -7.06 20.62
N PRO A 171 -0.10 -5.80 20.84
CA PRO A 171 0.33 -4.90 19.78
C PRO A 171 1.62 -5.35 19.09
N LEU A 172 2.51 -6.08 19.79
CA LEU A 172 3.73 -6.63 19.18
C LEU A 172 3.39 -7.75 18.20
N ALA A 173 2.40 -8.59 18.53
CA ALA A 173 1.92 -9.62 17.61
C ALA A 173 1.33 -8.97 16.34
N SER A 174 0.53 -7.91 16.47
CA SER A 174 -0.02 -7.17 15.32
C SER A 174 1.06 -6.52 14.44
N MET A 175 2.16 -6.05 15.03
CA MET A 175 3.32 -5.54 14.26
C MET A 175 4.01 -6.64 13.46
N VAL A 176 4.04 -7.87 13.97
CA VAL A 176 4.63 -9.02 13.27
C VAL A 176 3.68 -9.58 12.21
N SER A 177 2.37 -9.63 12.49
CA SER A 177 1.36 -10.10 11.54
C SER A 177 1.02 -9.07 10.45
N GLY A 178 1.40 -7.81 10.64
CA GLY A 178 1.18 -6.74 9.66
C GLY A 178 -0.26 -6.21 9.64
N GLU A 179 -1.00 -6.36 10.74
CA GLU A 179 -2.34 -5.80 10.89
C GLU A 179 -2.31 -4.28 11.01
N MET A 180 -2.35 -3.60 9.87
CA MET A 180 -2.15 -2.14 9.80
C MET A 180 -3.13 -1.35 10.64
N LEU A 181 -4.40 -1.76 10.70
CA LEU A 181 -5.43 -1.07 11.49
C LEU A 181 -5.11 -1.13 12.98
N SER A 182 -4.80 -2.32 13.50
CA SER A 182 -4.40 -2.57 14.88
C SER A 182 -3.16 -1.76 15.27
N ILE A 183 -2.15 -1.74 14.38
CA ILE A 183 -0.91 -0.96 14.56
C ILE A 183 -1.21 0.53 14.67
N VAL A 184 -2.04 1.07 13.78
CA VAL A 184 -2.40 2.50 13.78
C VAL A 184 -3.15 2.89 15.05
N ILE A 185 -4.15 2.09 15.46
CA ILE A 185 -4.94 2.36 16.68
C ILE A 185 -4.04 2.34 17.92
N PHE A 186 -3.21 1.31 18.09
CA PHE A 186 -2.25 1.23 19.18
C PHE A 186 -1.31 2.45 19.21
N THR A 187 -0.76 2.81 18.04
CA THR A 187 0.17 3.93 17.91
C THR A 187 -0.48 5.26 18.26
N ILE A 188 -1.74 5.47 17.90
CA ILE A 188 -2.51 6.66 18.30
C ILE A 188 -2.68 6.72 19.82
N ILE A 189 -3.04 5.60 20.46
CA ILE A 189 -3.20 5.52 21.92
C ILE A 189 -1.87 5.89 22.61
N ILE A 190 -0.76 5.31 22.16
CA ILE A 190 0.59 5.64 22.67
C ILE A 190 0.95 7.10 22.43
N GLY A 191 0.69 7.63 21.24
CA GLY A 191 0.94 9.04 20.90
C GLY A 191 0.16 10.01 21.80
N VAL A 192 -1.10 9.70 22.09
CA VAL A 192 -1.93 10.49 23.02
C VAL A 192 -1.45 10.34 24.47
N ALA A 193 -1.07 9.13 24.89
CA ALA A 193 -0.52 8.89 26.22
C ALA A 193 0.80 9.66 26.43
N ALA A 194 1.63 9.77 25.40
CA ALA A 194 2.89 10.51 25.42
C ALA A 194 2.70 12.00 25.73
N LEU A 195 1.54 12.60 25.41
CA LEU A 195 1.21 13.98 25.77
C LEU A 195 1.01 14.19 27.27
N SER A 196 0.91 13.13 28.06
CA SER A 196 0.79 13.21 29.52
C SER A 196 2.13 13.05 30.25
N LEU A 197 3.23 12.82 29.51
CA LEU A 197 4.57 12.78 30.05
C LEU A 197 5.17 14.19 30.14
N GLU A 198 6.13 14.37 31.06
CA GLU A 198 6.94 15.58 31.12
C GLU A 198 7.86 15.70 29.89
N ASP A 199 8.11 16.93 29.45
CA ASP A 199 8.94 17.21 28.26
C ASP A 199 10.37 16.66 28.39
N SER A 200 10.88 16.55 29.62
CA SER A 200 12.20 15.99 29.94
C SER A 200 12.32 14.52 29.51
N LEU A 201 11.27 13.72 29.74
CA LEU A 201 11.20 12.30 29.39
C LEU A 201 10.82 12.10 27.93
N LEU A 202 10.04 13.02 27.36
CA LEU A 202 9.55 12.91 25.99
C LEU A 202 10.61 13.28 24.95
N ARG A 203 11.57 14.15 25.31
CA ARG A 203 12.61 14.64 24.38
C ARG A 203 13.50 13.54 23.79
N PRO A 204 14.08 12.60 24.57
CA PRO A 204 14.84 11.48 24.00
C PRO A 204 14.01 10.59 23.08
N VAL A 205 12.75 10.34 23.43
CA VAL A 205 11.83 9.52 22.63
C VAL A 205 11.55 10.19 21.28
N LYS A 206 11.24 11.49 21.28
CA LYS A 206 11.03 12.27 20.05
C LYS A 206 12.26 12.24 19.13
N LEU A 207 13.47 12.37 19.70
CA LEU A 207 14.71 12.31 18.93
C LEU A 207 14.93 10.94 18.29
N LEU A 208 14.69 9.86 19.05
CA LEU A 208 14.79 8.49 18.54
C LEU A 208 13.77 8.27 17.41
N LEU A 209 12.51 8.64 17.61
CA LEU A 209 11.47 8.44 16.59
C LEU A 209 11.72 9.27 15.34
N SER A 210 12.22 10.51 15.49
CA SER A 210 12.61 11.33 14.35
C SER A 210 13.77 10.70 13.58
N ALA A 211 14.77 10.14 14.27
CA ALA A 211 15.87 9.44 13.62
C ALA A 211 15.39 8.18 12.88
N ILE A 212 14.45 7.41 13.46
CA ILE A 212 13.82 6.28 12.76
C ILE A 212 13.11 6.76 11.49
N GLN A 213 12.35 7.84 11.59
CA GLN A 213 11.60 8.40 10.46
C GLN A 213 12.53 8.91 9.34
N GLU A 214 13.70 9.44 9.67
CA GLU A 214 14.67 9.91 8.68
C GLU A 214 15.47 8.76 8.02
N VAL A 215 15.61 7.64 8.72
CA VAL A 215 16.26 6.42 8.20
C VAL A 215 15.34 5.62 7.28
N CYS A 216 14.02 5.65 7.53
CA CYS A 216 12.99 4.94 6.78
C CYS A 216 12.60 5.67 5.49
#